data_AF-A0A6V7TRS4-F1
#
_entry.id   AF-A0A6V7TRS4-F1
#
_cell.length_a   1.000
_cell.length_b   1.000
_cell.length_c   1.000
_cell.angle_alpha   90.00
_cell.angle_beta   90.00
_cell.angle_gamma   90.00
#
_symmetry.space_group_name_H-M   'P 1'
#
loop_
_entity.id
_entity.type
_entity.pdbx_description
1 polymer ?
#
loop_
_entity_poly.entity_id
_entity_poly.type
_entity_poly.pdbx_seq_one_letter_code
_entity_poly.pdbx_strand_id
1 'polypeptide(L)'
;MSLSSLFRKIGFIVGKRPKTVFLTNLFLFLPSLSYYLISDIKVETDVRRGFSPKNGRATSETKAFAEFYNVSIDGVDLVLIFLEPKTSDKRLIMNDKLLSDVDTLDRYIKELSLEINFEGLSEGNNDSQRVVRLKDFETSKGDMNYLFHAFKWAYQLQSTSLLLTSKLNKQINLDFPISQIYGFDVLLDSHFFGVKLRQGNNSEKFPSNIESVETIGIYYLLDGNNKNKNQMEILNNLELKLFNNINNGDLNNLTFKILIYTDQLANYEMMRGAKKITSLLGIGVVAMILFLVVAFWHFNWKSQAIFY
;
A
#
# COMPACT_ATOMS: atom_id res chain seq x y z
N MET A 1 -9.29 39.34 47.14
CA MET A 1 -8.08 38.54 47.44
C MET A 1 -7.15 38.64 46.24
N SER A 2 -5.93 39.19 46.38
CA SER A 2 -5.06 39.42 45.23
C SER A 2 -4.44 38.10 44.73
N LEU A 3 -4.18 37.99 43.43
CA LEU A 3 -3.58 36.81 42.81
C LEU A 3 -2.23 36.43 43.48
N SER A 4 -1.44 37.43 43.84
CA SER A 4 -0.19 37.27 44.59
C SER A 4 -0.40 36.65 45.97
N SER A 5 -1.44 37.09 46.71
CA SER A 5 -1.75 36.53 48.03
C SER A 5 -2.19 35.06 47.97
N LEU A 6 -2.84 34.66 46.87
CA LEU A 6 -3.27 33.29 46.62
C LEU A 6 -2.09 32.38 46.27
N PHE A 7 -1.22 32.78 45.33
CA PHE A 7 0.01 32.02 45.02
C PHE A 7 0.95 31.88 46.22
N ARG A 8 1.06 32.93 47.05
CA ARG A 8 1.88 32.88 48.27
C ARG A 8 1.35 31.86 49.28
N LYS A 9 0.03 31.75 49.43
CA LYS A 9 -0.61 30.73 50.28
C LYS A 9 -0.40 29.32 49.72
N ILE A 10 -0.54 29.12 48.42
CA ILE A 10 -0.30 27.83 47.76
C ILE A 10 1.17 27.42 47.92
N GLY A 11 2.11 28.32 47.65
CA GLY A 11 3.54 28.07 47.84
C GLY A 11 3.90 27.70 49.28
N PHE A 12 3.28 28.35 50.27
CA PHE A 12 3.46 28.00 51.68
C PHE A 12 2.96 26.58 52.02
N ILE A 13 1.82 26.18 51.45
CA ILE A 13 1.27 24.82 51.63
C ILE A 13 2.20 23.76 51.02
N VAL A 14 2.68 23.99 49.80
CA VAL A 14 3.61 23.09 49.10
C VAL A 14 4.94 23.00 49.86
N GLY A 15 5.48 24.13 50.31
CA GLY A 15 6.75 24.19 51.05
C GLY A 15 6.69 23.56 52.45
N LYS A 16 5.54 23.61 53.14
CA LYS A 16 5.38 23.03 54.49
C LYS A 16 5.29 21.49 54.47
N ARG A 17 4.78 20.88 53.40
CA ARG A 17 4.58 19.42 53.29
C ARG A 17 4.92 18.89 51.88
N PRO A 18 6.18 18.98 51.43
CA PRO A 18 6.54 18.66 50.04
C PRO A 18 6.32 17.18 49.70
N LYS A 19 6.68 16.25 50.61
CA LYS A 19 6.52 14.80 50.39
C LYS A 19 5.06 14.39 50.22
N THR A 20 4.18 14.93 51.05
CA THR A 20 2.75 14.61 51.02
C THR A 20 2.12 15.10 49.71
N VAL A 21 2.41 16.35 49.30
CA VAL A 21 1.88 16.92 48.05
C VAL A 21 2.36 16.14 46.82
N PHE A 22 3.62 15.71 46.81
CA PHE A 22 4.15 14.89 45.72
C PHE A 22 3.46 13.53 45.63
N LEU A 23 3.34 12.81 46.75
CA LEU A 23 2.68 11.51 46.80
C LEU A 23 1.21 11.61 46.39
N THR A 24 0.47 12.61 46.87
CA THR A 24 -0.93 12.79 46.50
C THR A 24 -1.10 13.02 45.01
N ASN A 25 -0.22 13.82 44.38
CA ASN A 25 -0.26 14.02 42.93
C ASN A 25 0.09 12.73 42.19
N LEU A 26 1.14 12.02 42.62
CA LEU A 26 1.55 10.77 42.00
C LEU A 26 0.41 9.74 42.00
N PHE A 27 -0.27 9.54 43.15
CA PHE A 27 -1.43 8.65 43.25
C PHE A 27 -2.64 9.11 42.45
N LEU A 28 -2.79 10.42 42.22
CA LEU A 28 -3.89 10.97 41.43
C LEU A 28 -3.66 10.76 39.92
N PHE A 29 -2.40 10.79 39.46
CA PHE A 29 -2.06 10.58 38.05
C PHE A 29 -1.82 9.11 37.68
N LEU A 30 -1.46 8.26 38.63
CA LEU A 30 -1.18 6.84 38.39
C LEU A 30 -2.35 6.09 37.70
N PRO A 31 -3.62 6.25 38.13
CA PRO A 31 -4.76 5.59 37.49
C PRO A 31 -4.91 5.99 36.02
N SER A 32 -4.78 7.29 35.72
CA SER A 32 -4.86 7.81 34.35
C SER A 32 -3.73 7.27 33.48
N LEU A 33 -2.50 7.14 34.02
CA LEU A 33 -1.39 6.55 33.28
C LEU A 33 -1.58 5.04 33.07
N SER A 34 -2.09 4.34 34.07
CA SER A 34 -2.34 2.90 34.03
C SER A 34 -3.43 2.51 33.04
N TYR A 35 -4.45 3.36 32.85
CA TYR A 35 -5.50 3.15 31.87
C TYR A 35 -4.95 2.99 30.45
N TYR A 36 -3.93 3.80 30.08
CA TYR A 36 -3.28 3.72 28.77
C TYR A 36 -2.34 2.52 28.61
N LEU A 37 -1.93 1.86 29.71
CA LEU A 37 -1.13 0.63 29.68
C LEU A 37 -2.00 -0.63 29.60
N ILE A 38 -3.20 -0.59 30.17
CA ILE A 38 -4.12 -1.73 30.26
C ILE A 38 -5.11 -1.77 29.09
N SER A 39 -5.51 -0.61 28.58
CA SER A 39 -6.44 -0.55 27.45
C SER A 39 -5.72 -0.76 26.13
N ASP A 40 -6.21 -1.69 25.32
CA ASP A 40 -5.73 -1.89 23.95
C ASP A 40 -6.04 -0.65 23.10
N ILE A 41 -5.07 0.26 23.00
CA ILE A 41 -5.15 1.39 22.07
C ILE A 41 -4.97 0.81 20.66
N LYS A 42 -6.09 0.62 19.95
CA LYS A 42 -6.07 0.30 18.53
C LYS A 42 -5.71 1.55 17.75
N VAL A 43 -4.47 1.63 17.31
CA VAL A 43 -4.03 2.64 16.35
C VAL A 43 -4.48 2.18 14.97
N GLU A 44 -5.56 2.75 14.44
CA GLU A 44 -5.95 2.55 13.04
C GLU A 44 -4.90 3.24 12.15
N THR A 45 -4.22 2.46 11.31
CA THR A 45 -3.15 2.95 10.42
C THR A 45 -3.64 3.18 8.99
N ASP A 46 -4.95 3.20 8.74
CA ASP A 46 -5.52 3.41 7.42
C ASP A 46 -5.33 4.88 6.99
N VAL A 47 -4.37 5.10 6.09
CA VAL A 47 -4.06 6.41 5.50
C VAL A 47 -5.29 7.02 4.82
N ARG A 48 -6.13 6.23 4.14
CA ARG A 48 -7.28 6.74 3.38
C ARG A 48 -8.30 7.42 4.30
N ARG A 49 -8.50 6.85 5.49
CA ARG A 49 -9.41 7.37 6.52
C ARG A 49 -8.80 8.47 7.36
N GLY A 50 -7.49 8.42 7.61
CA GLY A 50 -6.77 9.43 8.40
C GLY A 50 -6.88 10.84 7.83
N PHE A 51 -7.01 10.98 6.51
CA PHE A 51 -7.07 12.28 5.81
C PHE A 51 -8.45 12.67 5.28
N SER A 52 -9.48 11.84 5.49
CA SER A 52 -10.82 12.08 4.95
C SER A 52 -11.86 12.27 6.07
N PRO A 53 -12.77 13.25 5.97
CA PRO A 53 -13.83 13.41 6.95
C PRO A 53 -14.78 12.19 6.93
N LYS A 54 -15.08 11.63 8.11
CA LYS A 54 -15.87 10.40 8.25
C LYS A 54 -17.25 10.44 7.55
N ASN A 55 -17.88 11.61 7.51
CA ASN A 55 -19.20 11.84 6.90
C ASN A 55 -19.11 12.71 5.64
N GLY A 56 -17.97 12.69 4.95
CA GLY A 56 -17.78 13.46 3.72
C GLY A 56 -18.55 12.88 2.52
N ARG A 57 -18.73 13.72 1.50
CA ARG A 57 -19.27 13.30 0.21
C ARG A 57 -18.41 12.19 -0.44
N ALA A 58 -17.09 12.32 -0.34
CA ALA A 58 -16.14 11.31 -0.83
C ALA A 58 -16.39 9.92 -0.20
N THR A 59 -16.73 9.85 1.10
CA THR A 59 -17.06 8.57 1.75
C THR A 59 -18.32 7.95 1.17
N SER A 60 -19.31 8.75 0.80
CA SER A 60 -20.54 8.26 0.16
C SER A 60 -20.28 7.75 -1.26
N GLU A 61 -19.42 8.43 -2.01
CA GLU A 61 -19.00 8.01 -3.36
C GLU A 61 -18.18 6.71 -3.31
N THR A 62 -17.22 6.60 -2.38
CA THR A 62 -16.46 5.36 -2.15
C THR A 62 -17.36 4.21 -1.71
N LYS A 63 -18.39 4.49 -0.89
CA LYS A 63 -19.37 3.47 -0.49
C LYS A 63 -20.16 2.96 -1.69
N ALA A 64 -20.65 3.84 -2.56
CA ALA A 64 -21.34 3.45 -3.78
C ALA A 64 -20.44 2.64 -4.73
N PHE A 65 -19.17 3.01 -4.84
CA PHE A 65 -18.17 2.26 -5.60
C PHE A 65 -17.97 0.85 -5.01
N ALA A 66 -17.80 0.73 -3.69
CA ALA A 66 -17.62 -0.56 -3.02
C ALA A 66 -18.87 -1.46 -3.20
N GLU A 67 -20.07 -0.89 -3.08
CA GLU A 67 -21.33 -1.59 -3.32
C GLU A 67 -21.46 -2.10 -4.77
N PHE A 68 -20.99 -1.34 -5.76
CA PHE A 68 -20.98 -1.79 -7.17
C PHE A 68 -20.15 -3.07 -7.37
N TYR A 69 -19.03 -3.18 -6.66
CA TYR A 69 -18.15 -4.37 -6.69
C TYR A 69 -18.54 -5.45 -5.68
N ASN A 70 -19.62 -5.24 -4.91
CA ASN A 70 -20.07 -6.13 -3.83
C ASN A 70 -18.99 -6.36 -2.76
N VAL A 71 -18.25 -5.30 -2.42
CA VAL A 71 -17.19 -5.29 -1.40
C VAL A 71 -17.55 -4.29 -0.30
N SER A 72 -17.11 -4.54 0.93
CA SER A 72 -17.27 -3.56 2.01
C SER A 72 -16.32 -2.38 1.84
N ILE A 73 -16.72 -1.17 2.25
CA ILE A 73 -15.85 0.02 2.16
C ILE A 73 -14.51 -0.14 2.94
N ASP A 74 -14.51 -0.93 4.01
CA ASP A 74 -13.33 -1.31 4.80
C ASP A 74 -12.46 -2.37 4.13
N GLY A 75 -13.03 -3.16 3.21
CA GLY A 75 -12.39 -4.31 2.57
C GLY A 75 -11.85 -4.04 1.18
N VAL A 76 -12.22 -2.91 0.55
CA VAL A 76 -11.70 -2.54 -0.78
C VAL A 76 -10.22 -2.25 -0.68
N ASP A 77 -9.42 -3.09 -1.32
CA ASP A 77 -7.98 -2.91 -1.50
C ASP A 77 -7.62 -2.85 -2.99
N LEU A 78 -6.61 -2.05 -3.33
CA LEU A 78 -6.17 -1.79 -4.68
C LEU A 78 -4.68 -2.07 -4.80
N VAL A 79 -4.33 -3.01 -5.68
CA VAL A 79 -2.96 -3.27 -6.09
C VAL A 79 -2.79 -2.75 -7.51
N LEU A 80 -1.96 -1.73 -7.66
CA LEU A 80 -1.61 -1.13 -8.95
C LEU A 80 -0.16 -1.49 -9.29
N ILE A 81 0.04 -2.01 -10.49
CA ILE A 81 1.36 -2.39 -10.98
C ILE A 81 1.63 -1.68 -12.29
N PHE A 82 2.70 -0.91 -12.31
CA PHE A 82 3.17 -0.20 -13.49
C PHE A 82 4.47 -0.84 -14.00
N LEU A 83 4.49 -1.12 -15.29
CA LEU A 83 5.61 -1.74 -15.96
C LEU A 83 6.32 -0.68 -16.79
N GLU A 84 7.59 -0.46 -16.48
CA GLU A 84 8.41 0.57 -17.10
C GLU A 84 9.62 -0.05 -17.81
N PRO A 85 10.19 0.63 -18.81
CA PRO A 85 11.44 0.22 -19.43
C PRO A 85 12.58 0.25 -18.39
N LYS A 86 13.45 -0.76 -18.41
CA LYS A 86 14.62 -0.84 -17.51
C LYS A 86 15.60 0.33 -17.68
N THR A 87 15.58 0.98 -18.84
CA THR A 87 16.36 2.18 -19.15
C THR A 87 15.38 3.32 -19.36
N SER A 88 15.55 4.42 -18.62
CA SER A 88 14.65 5.58 -18.60
C SER A 88 14.40 6.21 -19.98
N ASP A 89 15.35 6.11 -20.91
CA ASP A 89 15.25 6.73 -22.23
C ASP A 89 14.63 5.80 -23.30
N LYS A 90 14.31 4.55 -22.93
CA LYS A 90 13.73 3.56 -23.84
C LYS A 90 12.22 3.48 -23.64
N ARG A 91 11.52 2.91 -24.62
CA ARG A 91 10.10 2.57 -24.53
C ARG A 91 9.95 1.05 -24.55
N LEU A 92 8.84 0.55 -24.03
CA LEU A 92 8.48 -0.86 -24.15
C LEU A 92 8.01 -1.11 -25.59
N ILE A 93 8.83 -1.80 -26.37
CA ILE A 93 8.51 -2.11 -27.77
C ILE A 93 7.43 -3.18 -27.80
N MET A 94 6.35 -2.92 -28.53
CA MET A 94 5.24 -3.86 -28.66
C MET A 94 5.71 -5.10 -29.43
N ASN A 95 5.81 -6.22 -28.73
CA ASN A 95 6.18 -7.52 -29.28
C ASN A 95 5.56 -8.66 -28.45
N ASP A 96 5.56 -9.88 -29.01
CA ASP A 96 4.96 -11.05 -28.35
C ASP A 96 5.63 -11.39 -27.01
N LYS A 97 6.96 -11.22 -26.95
CA LYS A 97 7.74 -11.44 -25.73
C LYS A 97 7.28 -10.52 -24.58
N LEU A 98 7.09 -9.24 -24.84
CA LEU A 98 6.62 -8.26 -23.86
C LEU A 98 5.26 -8.69 -23.31
N LEU A 99 4.29 -8.96 -24.19
CA LEU A 99 2.94 -9.37 -23.77
C LEU A 99 2.95 -10.71 -23.01
N SER A 100 3.82 -11.64 -23.40
CA SER A 100 4.01 -12.90 -22.68
C SER A 100 4.65 -12.70 -21.30
N ASP A 101 5.63 -11.79 -21.18
CA ASP A 101 6.27 -11.45 -19.91
C ASP A 101 5.27 -10.78 -18.95
N VAL A 102 4.41 -9.88 -19.45
CA VAL A 102 3.34 -9.27 -18.66
C VAL A 102 2.34 -10.32 -18.15
N ASP A 103 1.94 -11.26 -19.00
CA ASP A 103 1.04 -12.35 -18.61
C ASP A 103 1.69 -13.34 -17.62
N THR A 104 3.00 -13.55 -17.73
CA THR A 104 3.76 -14.35 -16.76
C THR A 104 3.78 -13.67 -15.39
N LEU A 105 3.96 -12.35 -15.36
CA LEU A 105 3.85 -11.55 -14.16
C LEU A 105 2.44 -11.61 -13.55
N ASP A 106 1.39 -11.43 -14.35
CA ASP A 106 0.00 -11.51 -13.89
C ASP A 106 -0.31 -12.87 -13.23
N ARG A 107 0.11 -13.97 -13.88
CA ARG A 107 -0.05 -15.31 -13.32
C ARG A 107 0.73 -15.48 -12.01
N TYR A 108 1.97 -15.00 -11.95
CA TYR A 108 2.78 -15.03 -10.73
C TYR A 108 2.10 -14.32 -9.57
N ILE A 109 1.53 -13.14 -9.81
CA ILE A 109 0.83 -12.35 -8.79
C ILE A 109 -0.41 -13.07 -8.29
N LYS A 110 -1.25 -13.59 -9.20
CA LYS A 110 -2.47 -14.35 -8.86
C LYS A 110 -2.16 -15.62 -8.07
N GLU A 111 -1.04 -16.28 -8.37
CA GLU A 111 -0.59 -17.52 -7.72
C GLU A 111 0.22 -17.29 -6.45
N LEU A 112 0.60 -16.05 -6.15
CA LEU A 112 1.32 -15.70 -4.92
C LEU A 112 0.52 -16.18 -3.71
N SER A 113 1.18 -16.94 -2.85
CA SER A 113 0.54 -17.61 -1.73
C SER A 113 1.27 -17.45 -0.41
N LEU A 114 0.50 -17.55 0.67
CA LEU A 114 0.99 -17.70 2.03
C LEU A 114 0.48 -19.02 2.60
N GLU A 115 1.40 -19.73 3.26
CA GLU A 115 1.07 -20.87 4.10
C GLU A 115 0.73 -20.35 5.48
N ILE A 116 -0.51 -20.57 5.92
CA ILE A 116 -0.97 -20.12 7.23
C ILE A 116 -1.20 -21.34 8.11
N ASN A 117 -0.51 -21.36 9.24
CA ASN A 117 -0.78 -22.29 10.33
C ASN A 117 -1.84 -21.64 11.22
N PHE A 118 -3.09 -22.07 11.11
CA PHE A 118 -4.13 -21.66 12.05
C PHE A 118 -3.98 -22.46 13.35
N GLU A 119 -3.25 -21.92 14.32
CA GLU A 119 -3.34 -22.40 15.70
C GLU A 119 -4.73 -22.01 16.26
N GLY A 120 -5.65 -22.98 16.32
CA GLY A 120 -6.94 -22.79 17.03
C GLY A 120 -8.22 -23.25 16.32
N LEU A 121 -8.14 -23.86 15.13
CA LEU A 121 -9.31 -24.44 14.45
C LEU A 121 -9.06 -25.89 14.00
N SER A 122 -8.71 -26.77 14.95
CA SER A 122 -8.66 -28.22 14.70
C SER A 122 -9.07 -29.00 15.95
N GLU A 123 -10.38 -29.09 16.20
CA GLU A 123 -10.92 -30.37 16.65
C GLU A 123 -11.02 -31.25 15.39
N GLY A 124 -10.02 -32.11 15.18
CA GLY A 124 -10.23 -33.36 14.46
C GLY A 124 -9.71 -33.53 13.03
N ASN A 125 -8.66 -32.83 12.56
CA ASN A 125 -7.86 -33.30 11.41
C ASN A 125 -6.42 -32.74 11.43
N ASN A 126 -5.43 -33.61 11.31
CA ASN A 126 -3.99 -33.33 11.39
C ASN A 126 -3.39 -32.65 10.13
N ASP A 127 -4.16 -31.85 9.40
CA ASP A 127 -3.72 -31.30 8.11
C ASP A 127 -4.33 -29.93 7.78
N SER A 128 -4.24 -28.98 8.72
CA SER A 128 -4.84 -27.64 8.55
C SER A 128 -3.82 -26.57 8.11
N GLN A 129 -2.86 -26.93 7.25
CA GLN A 129 -2.11 -25.94 6.48
C GLN A 129 -2.99 -25.45 5.34
N ARG A 130 -3.52 -24.22 5.45
CA ARG A 130 -4.29 -23.61 4.37
C ARG A 130 -3.38 -22.68 3.58
N VAL A 131 -3.15 -23.03 2.32
CA VAL A 131 -2.51 -22.14 1.35
C VAL A 131 -3.55 -21.13 0.87
N VAL A 132 -3.36 -19.86 1.20
CA VAL A 132 -4.20 -18.76 0.72
C VAL A 132 -3.46 -18.03 -0.39
N ARG A 133 -4.12 -17.83 -1.53
CA ARG A 133 -3.55 -17.16 -2.71
C ARG A 133 -4.12 -15.76 -2.86
N LEU A 134 -3.40 -14.88 -3.55
CA LEU A 134 -3.91 -13.53 -3.82
C LEU A 134 -5.20 -13.57 -4.64
N LYS A 135 -5.32 -14.48 -5.61
CA LYS A 135 -6.55 -14.64 -6.40
C LYS A 135 -7.80 -14.94 -5.55
N ASP A 136 -7.63 -15.51 -4.35
CA ASP A 136 -8.75 -15.86 -3.48
C ASP A 136 -9.42 -14.60 -2.86
N PHE A 137 -8.74 -13.45 -2.99
CA PHE A 137 -9.23 -12.12 -2.60
C PHE A 137 -9.83 -11.33 -3.78
N GLU A 138 -9.85 -11.86 -5.01
CA GLU A 138 -10.46 -11.16 -6.14
C GLU A 138 -11.96 -10.93 -5.91
N THR A 139 -12.47 -9.77 -6.34
CA THR A 139 -13.89 -9.47 -6.21
C THR A 139 -14.75 -10.39 -7.08
N SER A 140 -16.03 -10.52 -6.70
CA SER A 140 -17.02 -11.28 -7.48
C SER A 140 -17.22 -10.81 -8.93
N LYS A 141 -16.77 -9.59 -9.26
CA LYS A 141 -16.85 -9.01 -10.61
C LYS A 141 -15.71 -9.44 -11.53
N GLY A 142 -14.72 -10.18 -11.00
CA GLY A 142 -13.64 -10.79 -11.78
C GLY A 142 -12.43 -9.89 -11.98
N ASP A 143 -11.58 -10.33 -12.90
CA ASP A 143 -10.29 -9.75 -13.22
C ASP A 143 -10.41 -8.39 -13.94
N MET A 144 -9.70 -7.37 -13.46
CA MET A 144 -9.65 -6.03 -14.08
C MET A 144 -8.79 -6.00 -15.35
N ASN A 145 -7.96 -7.02 -15.57
CA ASN A 145 -7.01 -7.10 -16.68
C ASN A 145 -7.55 -7.85 -17.90
N TYR A 146 -8.83 -8.19 -17.91
CA TYR A 146 -9.48 -8.90 -19.01
C TYR A 146 -9.30 -8.21 -20.39
N LEU A 147 -9.31 -6.87 -20.43
CA LEU A 147 -9.10 -6.09 -21.67
C LEU A 147 -7.67 -6.27 -22.20
N PHE A 148 -6.68 -6.25 -21.30
CA PHE A 148 -5.29 -6.56 -21.65
C PHE A 148 -5.16 -8.00 -22.18
N HIS A 149 -5.79 -8.98 -21.53
CA HIS A 149 -5.75 -10.38 -21.99
C HIS A 149 -6.44 -10.55 -23.35
N ALA A 150 -7.56 -9.86 -23.60
CA ALA A 150 -8.23 -9.86 -24.90
C ALA A 150 -7.33 -9.28 -25.99
N PHE A 151 -6.64 -8.17 -25.71
CA PHE A 151 -5.66 -7.58 -26.62
C PHE A 151 -4.49 -8.53 -26.90
N LYS A 152 -3.89 -9.12 -25.86
CA LYS A 152 -2.80 -10.09 -26.01
C LYS A 152 -3.22 -11.27 -26.89
N TRP A 153 -4.39 -11.85 -26.63
CA TRP A 153 -4.92 -12.96 -27.41
C TRP A 153 -5.07 -12.60 -28.89
N ALA A 154 -5.66 -11.43 -29.17
CA ALA A 154 -5.81 -10.97 -30.55
C ALA A 154 -4.45 -10.66 -31.21
N TYR A 155 -3.47 -10.15 -30.46
CA TYR A 155 -2.11 -9.92 -30.95
C TYR A 155 -1.44 -11.23 -31.36
N GLN A 156 -1.60 -12.28 -30.56
CA GLN A 156 -1.10 -13.63 -30.86
C GLN A 156 -1.79 -14.25 -32.08
N LEU A 157 -3.09 -14.00 -32.25
CA LEU A 157 -3.80 -14.43 -33.46
C LEU A 157 -3.30 -13.70 -34.70
N GLN A 158 -3.06 -12.39 -34.63
CA GLN A 158 -2.50 -11.65 -35.76
C GLN A 158 -1.05 -12.06 -36.05
N SER A 159 -0.24 -12.32 -35.02
CA SER A 159 1.16 -12.74 -35.22
C SER A 159 1.23 -14.12 -35.88
N THR A 160 0.39 -15.07 -35.44
CA THR A 160 0.29 -16.39 -36.07
C THR A 160 -0.29 -16.33 -37.48
N SER A 161 -1.30 -15.49 -37.73
CA SER A 161 -1.84 -15.32 -39.09
C SER A 161 -0.80 -14.74 -40.05
N LEU A 162 -0.01 -13.77 -39.59
CA LEU A 162 1.07 -13.18 -40.36
C LEU A 162 2.18 -14.21 -40.67
N LEU A 163 2.53 -15.06 -39.70
CA LEU A 163 3.52 -16.13 -39.91
C LEU A 163 3.05 -17.20 -40.91
N LEU A 164 1.77 -17.57 -40.88
CA LEU A 164 1.22 -18.65 -41.70
C LEU A 164 0.77 -18.21 -43.10
N THR A 165 0.16 -17.03 -43.20
CA THR A 165 -0.51 -16.57 -44.43
C THR A 165 0.10 -15.30 -45.01
N SER A 166 1.08 -14.70 -44.33
CA SER A 166 1.65 -13.38 -44.65
C SER A 166 0.61 -12.26 -44.76
N LYS A 167 -0.57 -12.46 -44.14
CA LYS A 167 -1.70 -11.52 -44.16
C LYS A 167 -2.28 -11.37 -42.76
N LEU A 168 -2.74 -10.17 -42.46
CA LEU A 168 -3.47 -9.86 -41.23
C LEU A 168 -4.94 -10.26 -41.37
N ASN A 169 -5.55 -10.68 -40.26
CA ASN A 169 -6.98 -10.94 -40.21
C ASN A 169 -7.75 -9.61 -40.21
N LYS A 170 -8.59 -9.39 -41.23
CA LYS A 170 -9.40 -8.16 -41.38
C LYS A 170 -10.44 -7.95 -40.28
N GLN A 171 -10.81 -9.00 -39.54
CA GLN A 171 -11.75 -8.92 -38.42
C GLN A 171 -11.10 -8.44 -37.11
N ILE A 172 -9.77 -8.29 -37.10
CA ILE A 172 -9.01 -7.81 -35.96
C ILE A 172 -8.28 -6.54 -36.39
N ASN A 173 -8.49 -5.44 -35.68
CA ASN A 173 -7.74 -4.21 -35.84
C ASN A 173 -7.18 -3.79 -34.48
N LEU A 174 -5.88 -3.98 -34.28
CA LEU A 174 -5.21 -3.67 -33.01
C LEU A 174 -4.63 -2.26 -33.03
N ASP A 175 -5.50 -1.30 -32.77
CA ASP A 175 -5.20 0.13 -32.71
C ASP A 175 -5.41 0.72 -31.31
N PHE A 176 -4.98 1.96 -31.11
CA PHE A 176 -5.13 2.72 -29.86
C PHE A 176 -5.91 4.02 -30.10
N PRO A 177 -6.83 4.44 -29.21
CA PRO A 177 -7.11 3.90 -27.86
C PRO A 177 -8.05 2.69 -27.84
N ILE A 178 -8.71 2.39 -28.95
CA ILE A 178 -9.69 1.30 -29.06
C ILE A 178 -9.19 0.32 -30.12
N SER A 179 -9.10 -0.95 -29.73
CA SER A 179 -8.84 -2.07 -30.63
C SER A 179 -10.14 -2.80 -30.93
N GLN A 180 -10.35 -3.18 -32.19
CA GLN A 180 -11.55 -3.88 -32.63
C GLN A 180 -11.24 -5.36 -32.85
N ILE A 181 -11.94 -6.26 -32.14
CA ILE A 181 -11.70 -7.70 -32.18
C ILE A 181 -13.03 -8.40 -32.47
N TYR A 182 -13.20 -8.95 -33.67
CA TYR A 182 -14.44 -9.62 -34.10
C TYR A 182 -15.73 -8.80 -33.89
N GLY A 183 -15.62 -7.47 -34.06
CA GLY A 183 -16.74 -6.54 -33.89
C GLY A 183 -16.93 -6.03 -32.45
N PHE A 184 -16.11 -6.46 -31.50
CA PHE A 184 -16.09 -5.90 -30.15
C PHE A 184 -15.01 -4.85 -30.00
N ASP A 185 -15.37 -3.75 -29.33
CA ASP A 185 -14.44 -2.68 -28.99
C ASP A 185 -13.75 -2.98 -27.66
N VAL A 186 -12.43 -3.09 -27.70
CA VAL A 186 -11.56 -3.28 -26.54
C VAL A 186 -10.82 -1.99 -26.28
N LEU A 187 -11.20 -1.35 -25.18
CA LEU A 187 -10.59 -0.11 -24.73
C LEU A 187 -9.23 -0.42 -24.06
N LEU A 188 -8.17 0.25 -24.51
CA LEU A 188 -6.79 0.02 -24.04
C LEU A 188 -6.23 1.18 -23.21
N ASP A 189 -6.97 2.27 -23.09
CA ASP A 189 -6.54 3.49 -22.39
C ASP A 189 -6.27 3.25 -20.89
N SER A 190 -6.92 2.25 -20.30
CA SER A 190 -6.68 1.83 -18.92
C SER A 190 -5.34 1.13 -18.75
N HIS A 191 -4.84 0.40 -19.75
CA HIS A 191 -3.68 -0.49 -19.59
C HIS A 191 -2.42 0.04 -20.28
N PHE A 192 -2.53 0.84 -21.34
CA PHE A 192 -1.37 1.33 -22.10
C PHE A 192 -1.25 2.86 -22.01
N PHE A 193 -0.12 3.32 -21.48
CA PHE A 193 0.19 4.73 -21.29
C PHE A 193 1.35 5.18 -22.17
N GLY A 194 1.27 6.42 -22.66
CA GLY A 194 2.26 6.98 -23.58
C GLY A 194 2.40 6.10 -24.82
N VAL A 195 1.33 5.90 -25.58
CA VAL A 195 1.36 5.01 -26.75
C VAL A 195 1.93 5.74 -27.96
N LYS A 196 2.91 5.14 -28.63
CA LYS A 196 3.43 5.59 -29.91
C LYS A 196 2.95 4.65 -31.01
N LEU A 197 2.22 5.19 -31.96
CA LEU A 197 1.73 4.46 -33.13
C LEU A 197 2.79 4.43 -34.23
N ARG A 198 2.83 3.33 -34.98
CA ARG A 198 3.69 3.19 -36.16
C ARG A 198 3.20 4.14 -37.25
N GLN A 199 4.12 4.91 -37.82
CA GLN A 199 3.81 5.82 -38.93
C GLN A 199 4.07 5.14 -40.29
N GLY A 200 3.14 5.34 -41.23
CA GLY A 200 3.26 4.94 -42.65
C GLY A 200 2.69 3.55 -43.01
N ASN A 201 2.83 3.15 -44.29
CA ASN A 201 2.32 1.90 -44.88
C ASN A 201 2.93 0.59 -44.30
N ASN A 202 3.72 0.67 -43.23
CA ASN A 202 4.35 -0.48 -42.59
C ASN A 202 3.44 -1.15 -41.55
N SER A 203 2.26 -0.62 -41.26
CA SER A 203 1.28 -1.22 -40.34
C SER A 203 0.91 -2.65 -40.74
N GLU A 204 0.78 -2.93 -42.03
CA GLU A 204 0.42 -4.27 -42.56
C GLU A 204 1.48 -5.35 -42.31
N LYS A 205 2.72 -4.96 -41.92
CA LYS A 205 3.82 -5.89 -41.63
C LYS A 205 3.89 -6.28 -40.15
N PHE A 206 3.09 -5.67 -39.28
CA PHE A 206 3.12 -5.93 -37.85
C PHE A 206 1.75 -6.38 -37.35
N PRO A 207 1.69 -7.16 -36.25
CA PRO A 207 0.42 -7.59 -35.67
C PRO A 207 -0.38 -6.48 -34.98
N SER A 208 0.14 -5.25 -34.90
CA SER A 208 -0.56 -4.12 -34.28
C SER A 208 0.01 -2.80 -34.80
N ASN A 209 -0.84 -1.77 -34.83
CA ASN A 209 -0.45 -0.40 -35.13
C ASN A 209 0.39 0.22 -34.00
N ILE A 210 0.38 -0.37 -32.81
CA ILE A 210 1.17 0.09 -31.67
C ILE A 210 2.65 -0.27 -31.90
N GLU A 211 3.52 0.73 -31.91
CA GLU A 211 4.98 0.56 -32.01
C GLU A 211 5.57 0.28 -30.64
N SER A 212 5.23 1.13 -29.67
CA SER A 212 5.79 1.10 -28.33
C SER A 212 4.91 1.86 -27.34
N VAL A 213 5.08 1.56 -26.06
CA VAL A 213 4.38 2.19 -24.93
C VAL A 213 5.40 2.64 -23.88
N GLU A 214 5.07 3.69 -23.12
CA GLU A 214 5.92 4.15 -22.01
C GLU A 214 5.72 3.26 -20.79
N THR A 215 4.46 3.02 -20.45
CA THR A 215 4.11 2.28 -19.25
C THR A 215 2.92 1.37 -19.55
N ILE A 216 2.94 0.16 -18.98
CA ILE A 216 1.78 -0.73 -18.97
C ILE A 216 1.25 -0.78 -17.54
N GLY A 217 -0.03 -0.51 -17.34
CA GLY A 217 -0.72 -0.65 -16.06
C GLY A 217 -1.46 -1.97 -15.96
N ILE A 218 -1.30 -2.66 -14.83
CA ILE A 218 -2.02 -3.88 -14.46
C ILE A 218 -2.62 -3.64 -13.07
N TYR A 219 -3.89 -3.98 -12.89
CA TYR A 219 -4.66 -3.60 -11.72
C TYR A 219 -5.34 -4.80 -11.08
N TYR A 220 -5.40 -4.82 -9.75
CA TYR A 220 -6.18 -5.81 -9.01
C TYR A 220 -7.03 -5.08 -7.98
N LEU A 221 -8.32 -5.38 -8.02
CA LEU A 221 -9.27 -4.98 -7.01
C LEU A 221 -9.52 -6.18 -6.11
N LEU A 222 -9.20 -6.04 -4.83
CA LEU A 222 -9.23 -7.12 -3.85
C LEU A 222 -10.25 -6.83 -2.75
N ASP A 223 -10.82 -7.89 -2.18
CA ASP A 223 -11.74 -7.86 -1.04
C ASP A 223 -11.07 -8.46 0.20
N GLY A 224 -10.51 -7.58 1.02
CA GLY A 224 -9.89 -7.92 2.30
C GLY A 224 -10.87 -8.24 3.43
N ASN A 225 -12.19 -8.15 3.21
CA ASN A 225 -13.20 -8.32 4.27
C ASN A 225 -14.19 -9.47 3.99
N ASN A 226 -13.70 -10.56 3.37
CA ASN A 226 -14.49 -11.74 3.04
C ASN A 226 -14.85 -12.60 4.29
N LYS A 227 -15.71 -12.06 5.16
CA LYS A 227 -16.42 -12.76 6.25
C LYS A 227 -15.59 -13.27 7.44
N ASN A 228 -14.25 -13.28 7.40
CA ASN A 228 -13.39 -13.78 8.50
C ASN A 228 -12.46 -12.70 9.08
N LYS A 229 -12.30 -12.67 10.41
CA LYS A 229 -11.63 -11.60 11.19
C LYS A 229 -10.13 -11.38 10.93
N ASN A 230 -9.44 -12.23 10.15
CA ASN A 230 -7.98 -12.13 9.94
C ASN A 230 -7.58 -12.03 8.46
N GLN A 231 -8.53 -11.92 7.55
CA GLN A 231 -8.24 -11.92 6.11
C GLN A 231 -7.51 -10.67 5.62
N MET A 232 -7.85 -9.50 6.15
CA MET A 232 -7.13 -8.28 5.84
C MET A 232 -5.66 -8.40 6.23
N GLU A 233 -5.35 -8.96 7.41
CA GLU A 233 -3.96 -9.17 7.81
C GLU A 233 -3.21 -10.12 6.87
N ILE A 234 -3.88 -11.17 6.39
CA ILE A 234 -3.33 -12.10 5.40
C ILE A 234 -3.06 -11.39 4.08
N LEU A 235 -4.01 -10.57 3.61
CA LEU A 235 -3.86 -9.77 2.40
C LEU A 235 -2.67 -8.82 2.53
N ASN A 236 -2.57 -8.10 3.66
CA ASN A 236 -1.44 -7.21 3.94
C ASN A 236 -0.11 -7.96 3.87
N ASN A 237 -0.04 -9.17 4.44
CA ASN A 237 1.18 -9.97 4.39
C ASN A 237 1.50 -10.47 2.97
N LEU A 238 0.48 -10.79 2.16
CA LEU A 238 0.66 -11.15 0.75
C LEU A 238 1.22 -9.99 -0.06
N GLU A 239 0.68 -8.79 0.12
CA GLU A 239 1.14 -7.59 -0.58
C GLU A 239 2.57 -7.20 -0.18
N LEU A 240 2.90 -7.27 1.11
CA LEU A 240 4.27 -7.04 1.57
C LEU A 240 5.23 -8.10 1.04
N LYS A 241 4.78 -9.37 0.95
CA LYS A 241 5.57 -10.43 0.32
C LYS A 241 5.79 -10.15 -1.17
N LEU A 242 4.76 -9.71 -1.89
CA LEU A 242 4.88 -9.32 -3.30
C LEU A 242 5.90 -8.20 -3.48
N PHE A 243 5.81 -7.14 -2.67
CA PHE A 243 6.75 -6.02 -2.68
C PHE A 243 8.19 -6.47 -2.41
N ASN A 244 8.39 -7.32 -1.41
CA ASN A 244 9.72 -7.84 -1.06
C ASN A 244 10.29 -8.71 -2.17
N ASN A 245 9.50 -9.59 -2.79
CA ASN A 245 9.96 -10.43 -3.90
C ASN A 245 10.37 -9.59 -5.12
N ILE A 246 9.61 -8.53 -5.43
CA ILE A 246 9.97 -7.58 -6.49
C ILE A 246 11.29 -6.88 -6.17
N ASN A 247 11.47 -6.37 -4.95
CA ASN A 247 12.68 -5.65 -4.54
C ASN A 247 13.92 -6.55 -4.42
N ASN A 248 13.74 -7.81 -4.01
CA ASN A 248 14.81 -8.79 -3.92
C ASN A 248 15.28 -9.27 -5.31
N GLY A 249 14.51 -8.99 -6.36
CA GLY A 249 14.90 -9.23 -7.73
C GLY A 249 14.43 -10.56 -8.31
N ASP A 250 13.45 -11.21 -7.69
CA ASP A 250 12.91 -12.50 -8.18
C ASP A 250 12.33 -12.41 -9.60
N LEU A 251 11.95 -11.20 -10.01
CA LEU A 251 11.34 -10.88 -11.31
C LEU A 251 12.27 -10.06 -12.23
N ASN A 252 13.58 -10.00 -11.91
CA ASN A 252 14.55 -9.24 -12.71
C ASN A 252 14.81 -9.83 -14.10
N ASN A 253 14.41 -11.07 -14.35
CA ASN A 253 14.54 -11.73 -15.66
C ASN A 253 13.56 -11.18 -16.72
N LEU A 254 12.50 -10.47 -16.30
CA LEU A 254 11.50 -9.89 -17.20
C LEU A 254 12.08 -8.74 -18.05
N THR A 255 11.41 -8.40 -19.15
CA THR A 255 11.85 -7.34 -20.08
C THR A 255 11.77 -5.92 -19.51
N PHE A 256 11.00 -5.71 -18.44
CA PHE A 256 10.68 -4.42 -17.85
C PHE A 256 11.10 -4.35 -16.38
N LYS A 257 11.07 -3.13 -15.84
CA LYS A 257 11.12 -2.82 -14.42
C LYS A 257 9.69 -2.77 -13.89
N ILE A 258 9.47 -3.30 -12.70
CA ILE A 258 8.16 -3.31 -12.04
C ILE A 258 8.12 -2.21 -10.99
N LEU A 259 7.08 -1.40 -11.01
CA LEU A 259 6.69 -0.48 -9.96
C LEU A 259 5.36 -0.94 -9.39
N ILE A 260 5.28 -1.06 -8.07
CA ILE A 260 4.09 -1.53 -7.37
C ILE A 260 3.61 -0.44 -6.41
N TYR A 261 2.30 -0.27 -6.37
CA TYR A 261 1.61 0.54 -5.39
C TYR A 261 0.47 -0.29 -4.80
N THR A 262 0.43 -0.39 -3.47
CA THR A 262 -0.69 -1.01 -2.75
C THR A 262 -1.06 -0.13 -1.56
N ASP A 263 -2.33 -0.17 -1.13
CA ASP A 263 -2.77 0.63 0.01
C ASP A 263 -2.01 0.22 1.29
N GLN A 264 -1.73 -1.08 1.46
CA GLN A 264 -1.01 -1.59 2.63
C GLN A 264 0.46 -1.20 2.64
N LEU A 265 1.10 -1.12 1.47
CA LEU A 265 2.46 -0.63 1.36
C LEU A 265 2.54 0.85 1.77
N ALA A 266 1.56 1.66 1.37
CA ALA A 266 1.49 3.06 1.79
C ALA A 266 1.32 3.19 3.32
N ASN A 267 0.46 2.38 3.91
CA ASN A 267 0.29 2.29 5.37
C ASN A 267 1.60 1.87 6.07
N TYR A 268 2.29 0.87 5.51
CA TYR A 268 3.57 0.38 6.02
C TYR A 268 4.67 1.45 5.98
N GLU A 269 4.83 2.17 4.86
CA GLU A 269 5.81 3.25 4.73
C GLU A 269 5.49 4.43 5.66
N MET A 270 4.21 4.77 5.85
CA MET A 270 3.80 5.77 6.85
C MET A 270 4.18 5.33 8.27
N MET A 271 3.89 4.09 8.64
CA MET A 271 4.21 3.56 9.97
C MET A 271 5.72 3.50 10.21
N ARG A 272 6.51 3.17 9.18
CA ARG A 272 7.97 3.23 9.23
C ARG A 272 8.47 4.66 9.48
N GLY A 273 7.89 5.64 8.80
CA GLY A 273 8.15 7.07 9.04
C GLY A 273 7.81 7.49 10.48
N ALA A 274 6.62 7.11 10.96
CA ALA A 274 6.18 7.41 12.32
C ALA A 274 7.11 6.81 13.38
N LYS A 275 7.53 5.54 13.24
CA LYS A 275 8.49 4.88 14.14
C LYS A 275 9.82 5.63 14.22
N LYS A 276 10.33 6.10 13.08
CA LYS A 276 11.58 6.89 13.03
C LYS A 276 11.44 8.21 13.78
N ILE A 277 10.32 8.91 13.61
CA ILE A 277 10.03 10.17 14.30
C ILE A 277 9.90 9.95 15.81
N THR A 278 9.18 8.92 16.24
CA THR A 278 9.04 8.58 17.66
C THR A 278 10.38 8.30 18.32
N SER A 279 11.27 7.56 17.63
CA SER A 279 12.64 7.34 18.10
C SER A 279 13.44 8.64 18.24
N LEU A 280 13.35 9.52 17.24
CA LEU A 280 14.00 10.84 17.29
C LEU A 280 13.47 11.72 18.44
N LEU A 281 12.16 11.69 18.69
CA LEU A 281 11.52 12.39 19.80
C LEU A 281 12.04 11.89 21.15
N GLY A 282 12.19 10.56 21.31
CA GLY A 282 12.79 9.97 22.50
C GLY A 282 14.21 10.48 22.76
N ILE A 283 15.05 10.53 21.72
CA ILE A 283 16.41 11.11 21.80
C ILE A 283 16.35 12.59 22.19
N GLY A 284 15.44 13.36 21.61
CA GLY A 284 15.25 14.78 21.94
C GLY A 284 14.89 15.01 23.41
N VAL A 285 13.98 14.20 23.97
CA VAL A 285 13.60 14.26 25.39
C VAL A 285 14.80 13.95 26.29
N VAL A 286 15.57 12.90 25.98
CA VAL A 286 16.79 12.56 26.75
C VAL A 286 17.81 13.69 26.68
N ALA A 287 18.04 14.26 25.50
CA ALA A 287 18.95 15.39 25.33
C ALA A 287 18.51 16.63 26.11
N MET A 288 17.20 16.94 26.13
CA MET A 288 16.65 18.02 26.96
C MET A 288 16.88 17.79 28.45
N ILE A 289 16.67 16.56 28.95
CA ILE A 289 16.92 16.23 30.36
C ILE A 289 18.40 16.38 30.69
N LEU A 290 19.31 15.88 29.83
CA LEU A 290 20.75 16.03 30.02
C LEU A 290 21.17 17.51 30.03
N PHE A 291 20.64 18.31 29.12
CA PHE A 291 20.90 19.74 29.08
C PHE A 291 20.46 20.43 30.38
N LEU A 292 19.26 20.12 30.88
CA LEU A 292 18.77 20.66 32.16
C LEU A 292 19.68 20.26 33.32
N VAL A 293 20.11 18.99 33.40
CA VAL A 293 21.04 18.52 34.44
C VAL A 293 22.35 19.31 34.40
N VAL A 294 22.95 19.49 33.22
CA VAL A 294 24.20 20.26 33.07
C VAL A 294 24.01 21.72 33.43
N ALA A 295 22.93 22.35 32.96
CA ALA A 295 22.64 23.75 33.24
C ALA A 295 22.45 23.99 34.75
N PHE A 296 21.65 23.16 35.41
CA PHE A 296 21.42 23.26 36.85
C PHE A 296 22.67 22.92 37.67
N TRP A 297 23.50 21.98 37.21
CA TRP A 297 24.76 21.68 37.88
C TRP A 297 25.73 22.87 37.83
N HIS A 298 25.83 23.56 36.69
CA HIS A 298 26.64 24.77 36.56
C HIS A 298 26.14 25.93 37.44
N PHE A 299 24.82 26.09 37.56
CA PHE A 299 24.22 27.08 38.46
C PHE A 299 24.55 26.81 39.94
N ASN A 300 24.50 25.55 40.36
CA ASN A 300 24.77 25.16 41.75
C ASN A 300 26.21 25.50 42.19
N TRP A 301 27.18 25.43 41.27
CA TRP A 301 28.58 25.78 41.56
C TRP A 301 28.76 27.28 41.78
N LYS A 302 28.14 28.13 40.96
CA LYS A 302 28.24 29.59 41.11
C LYS A 302 27.42 30.14 42.28
N SER A 303 26.27 29.53 42.62
CA SER A 303 25.46 29.98 43.76
C SER A 303 26.07 29.62 45.11
N GLN A 304 26.89 28.58 45.20
CA GLN A 304 27.65 28.27 46.42
C GLN A 304 28.80 29.26 46.68
N ALA A 305 29.34 29.89 45.64
CA ALA A 305 30.41 30.90 45.76
C ALA A 305 29.93 32.29 46.26
N ILE A 306 28.62 32.51 46.38
CA ILE A 306 28.05 33.79 46.90
C ILE A 306 27.65 33.67 48.39
N PHE A 307 27.73 32.47 48.97
CA PHE A 307 27.42 32.22 50.39
C PHE A 307 28.62 31.78 51.25
N TYR A 308 29.85 32.06 50.79
CA TYR A 308 31.06 32.01 51.62
C TYR A 308 31.75 33.38 51.66
#